data_AF-A0A660N1A1-F1
#
_entry.id   AF-A0A660N1A1-F1
#
_cell.length_a   1.000
_cell.length_b   1.000
_cell.length_c   1.000
_cell.angle_alpha   90.00
_cell.angle_beta   90.00
_cell.angle_gamma   90.00
#
_symmetry.space_group_name_H-M   'P 1'
#
loop_
_entity.id
_entity.type
_entity.pdbx_description
1 polymer ?
#
loop_
_entity_poly.entity_id
_entity_poly.type
_entity_poly.pdbx_seq_one_letter_code
_entity_poly.pdbx_strand_id
1 'polypeptide(L)' 'MTQRYIGIMSGTSMDGADAVLIETDGTRWHRAAACESTPYSGSLKAELLDLQNIGSNELHRSRLL' A
#
# COMPACT_ATOMS: atom_id res chain seq x y z
N MET A 1 -18.56 -13.76 16.24
CA MET A 1 -18.86 -12.34 15.93
C MET A 1 -18.12 -11.98 14.67
N THR A 2 -18.73 -11.22 13.75
CA THR A 2 -18.04 -10.77 12.53
C THR A 2 -17.11 -9.61 12.87
N GLN A 3 -15.83 -9.78 12.55
CA GLN A 3 -14.75 -8.80 12.69
C GLN A 3 -14.38 -8.25 11.31
N ARG A 4 -13.94 -7.00 11.26
CA ARG A 4 -13.59 -6.29 10.02
C ARG A 4 -12.16 -5.79 10.11
N TYR A 5 -11.38 -6.10 9.07
CA TYR A 5 -9.98 -5.66 8.95
C TYR A 5 -9.73 -5.05 7.59
N ILE A 6 -8.88 -4.02 7.54
CA ILE A 6 -8.41 -3.43 6.29
C ILE A 6 -6.97 -3.88 6.08
N GLY A 7 -6.71 -4.56 4.97
CA GLY A 7 -5.36 -4.79 4.47
C GLY A 7 -5.00 -3.67 3.51
N ILE A 8 -3.80 -3.09 3.67
CA ILE A 8 -3.23 -2.10 2.74
C ILE A 8 -1.96 -2.70 2.16
N MET A 9 -1.81 -2.64 0.83
CA MET A 9 -0.66 -3.18 0.12
C MET A 9 -0.22 -2.21 -0.98
N SER A 10 1.10 -1.98 -1.07
CA SER A 10 1.74 -1.26 -2.18
C SER A 10 2.85 -2.15 -2.71
N GLY A 11 2.69 -2.62 -3.95
CA GLY A 11 3.64 -3.54 -4.58
C GLY A 11 4.97 -2.86 -4.94
N THR A 12 5.96 -3.67 -5.36
CA THR A 12 7.27 -3.18 -5.81
C THR A 12 7.22 -2.39 -7.11
N SER A 13 6.12 -2.48 -7.86
CA SER A 13 5.92 -1.67 -9.07
C SER A 13 5.65 -0.20 -8.77
N MET A 14 5.32 0.14 -7.50
CA MET A 14 5.04 1.51 -7.04
C MET A 14 3.95 2.21 -7.86
N ASP A 15 2.97 1.46 -8.37
CA ASP A 15 1.88 2.02 -9.19
C ASP A 15 0.77 2.66 -8.35
N GLY A 16 0.67 2.29 -7.07
CA GLY A 16 -0.38 2.74 -6.18
C GLY A 16 -0.46 1.91 -4.91
N ALA A 17 -1.51 2.18 -4.13
CA ALA A 17 -1.88 1.42 -2.95
C ALA A 17 -3.25 0.77 -3.15
N ASP A 18 -3.35 -0.50 -2.79
CA ASP A 18 -4.59 -1.26 -2.74
C ASP A 18 -5.06 -1.37 -1.28
N ALA A 19 -6.36 -1.19 -1.07
CA ALA A 19 -7.02 -1.39 0.22
C ALA A 19 -8.14 -2.42 0.08
N VAL A 20 -8.15 -3.43 0.96
CA VAL A 20 -9.17 -4.48 0.99
C VAL A 20 -9.77 -4.58 2.39
N LEU A 21 -11.08 -4.38 2.49
CA LEU A 21 -11.85 -4.64 3.70
C LEU A 21 -12.30 -6.10 3.70
N ILE A 22 -11.85 -6.88 4.69
CA ILE A 22 -12.29 -8.27 4.88
C ILE A 22 -13.26 -8.40 6.04
N GLU A 23 -14.12 -9.40 5.97
CA GLU A 23 -14.92 -9.89 7.09
C GLU A 23 -14.46 -11.30 7.48
N THR A 24 -14.25 -11.52 8.77
CA THR A 24 -13.77 -12.79 9.36
C THR A 24 -14.38 -12.98 10.75
N ASP A 25 -14.45 -14.21 11.26
CA ASP A 25 -14.79 -14.45 12.67
C ASP A 25 -13.55 -14.48 13.60
N GLY A 26 -12.35 -14.31 13.03
CA GLY A 26 -11.06 -14.41 13.71
C GLY A 26 -10.35 -15.76 13.48
N THR A 27 -11.09 -16.76 13.02
CA THR A 27 -10.59 -18.11 12.67
C THR A 27 -10.81 -18.44 11.20
N ARG A 28 -11.94 -18.01 10.63
CA ARG A 28 -12.31 -18.26 9.25
C ARG A 28 -12.58 -16.96 8.52
N TRP A 29 -11.91 -16.80 7.39
CA TRP A 29 -12.25 -15.75 6.42
C TRP A 29 -13.66 -15.98 5.85
N HIS A 30 -14.44 -14.91 5.72
CA HIS A 30 -15.78 -14.98 5.15
C HIS A 30 -15.84 -14.38 3.74
N ARG A 31 -15.41 -13.12 3.58
CA ARG A 31 -15.44 -12.41 2.29
C ARG A 31 -14.54 -11.17 2.28
N ALA A 32 -14.25 -10.66 1.09
CA ALA A 32 -13.85 -9.27 0.89
C ALA A 32 -15.12 -8.43 0.73
N ALA A 33 -15.35 -7.50 1.66
CA ALA A 33 -16.53 -6.63 1.67
C ALA A 33 -16.36 -5.39 0.78
N ALA A 34 -15.12 -4.94 0.57
CA ALA A 34 -14.78 -3.87 -0.36
C ALA A 34 -13.31 -3.99 -0.82
N CYS A 35 -13.02 -3.50 -2.02
CA CYS A 35 -11.69 -3.33 -2.58
C CYS A 35 -11.61 -1.98 -3.27
N GLU A 36 -10.49 -1.27 -3.07
CA GLU A 36 -10.22 0.03 -3.68
C GLU A 36 -8.74 0.10 -4.05
N SER A 37 -8.43 0.73 -5.18
CA SER A 37 -7.05 0.96 -5.64
C SER A 37 -6.86 2.45 -5.88
N THR A 38 -5.84 3.04 -5.26
CA THR A 38 -5.48 4.44 -5.43
C THR A 38 -4.14 4.55 -6.15
N PRO A 39 -4.11 5.07 -7.39
CA PRO A 39 -2.85 5.21 -8.13
C PRO A 39 -1.98 6.32 -7.54
N TYR A 40 -0.67 6.11 -7.53
CA TYR A 40 0.27 7.19 -7.22
C TYR A 40 0.40 8.16 -8.40
N SER A 41 0.79 9.40 -8.11
CA SER A 41 1.19 10.32 -9.16
C SER A 41 2.46 9.80 -9.85
N GLY A 42 2.65 10.15 -11.12
CA GLY A 42 3.86 9.75 -11.87
C GLY A 42 5.16 10.24 -11.21
N SER A 43 5.13 11.42 -10.58
CA SER A 43 6.29 11.96 -9.84
C SER A 43 6.59 11.14 -8.59
N LEU A 44 5.57 10.83 -7.78
CA LEU A 44 5.74 10.03 -6.56
C LEU A 44 6.27 8.63 -6.90
N LYS A 45 5.71 7.97 -7.93
CA LYS A 45 6.22 6.69 -8.41
C LYS A 45 7.70 6.76 -8.79
N ALA A 46 8.11 7.77 -9.56
CA ALA A 46 9.49 7.93 -9.98
C ALA A 46 10.44 8.14 -8.80
N GLU A 47 10.05 8.95 -7.81
CA GLU A 47 10.87 9.22 -6.63
C GLU A 47 10.97 7.99 -5.70
N LEU A 48 9.89 7.23 -5.52
CA LEU A 48 9.90 5.97 -4.78
C LEU A 48 10.78 4.90 -5.44
N LEU A 49 10.78 4.83 -6.78
CA LEU A 49 11.65 3.94 -7.55
C LEU A 49 13.12 4.36 -7.45
N ASP A 50 13.41 5.66 -7.47
CA ASP A 50 14.78 6.15 -7.33
C ASP A 50 15.38 5.82 -5.96
N LEU A 51 14.56 5.85 -4.90
CA LEU A 51 14.97 5.42 -3.54
C LEU A 51 15.33 3.93 -3.42
N GLN A 52 15.05 3.10 -4.44
CA GLN A 52 15.48 1.70 -4.45
C GLN A 52 16.96 1.54 -4.87
N ASN A 53 17.56 2.59 -5.42
CA ASN A 53 18.99 2.66 -5.71
C ASN A 53 19.71 3.35 -4.54
N ILE A 54 20.96 2.94 -4.29
CA ILE A 54 21.81 3.61 -3.29
C ILE A 54 21.99 5.09 -3.70
N GLY A 55 21.65 5.99 -2.79
CA GLY A 55 21.69 7.43 -3.03
C GLY A 55 22.13 8.24 -1.81
N SER A 56 22.22 9.57 -2.02
CA SER A 56 22.49 10.51 -0.93
C SER A 56 21.20 10.91 -0.23
N ASN A 57 21.26 11.12 1.08
CA ASN A 57 20.17 11.67 1.90
C ASN A 57 18.85 10.87 1.84
N GLU A 58 18.89 9.55 1.66
CA GLU A 58 17.71 8.69 1.48
C GLU A 58 16.64 8.88 2.56
N LEU A 59 17.05 8.97 3.84
CA LEU A 59 16.12 9.21 4.96
C LEU A 59 15.41 10.56 4.90
N HIS A 60 16.08 11.59 4.39
CA HIS A 60 15.46 12.90 4.24
C HIS A 60 14.52 12.92 3.04
N ARG A 61 14.97 12.34 1.91
CA ARG A 61 14.18 12.22 0.69
C ARG A 61 12.89 11.44 0.92
N SER A 62 12.96 10.29 1.60
CA SER A 62 11.77 9.48 1.90
C SER A 62 10.75 10.17 2.80
N ARG A 63 11.18 11.15 3.61
CA ARG A 63 10.27 11.93 4.47
C ARG A 63 9.47 12.99 3.71
N LEU A 64 9.94 13.41 2.53
CA LEU A 64 9.29 14.46 1.72
C LEU A 64 8.27 13.91 0.73
N LEU A 65 8.22 12.60 0.55
CA LEU A 65 7.25 11.86 -0.26
C LEU A 65 5.95 11.63 0.52
#